data_AF-A0A087U9D7-F1
#
_entry.id   AF-A0A087U9D7-F1
#
_cell.length_a   1.000
_cell.length_b   1.000
_cell.length_c   1.000
_cell.angle_alpha   90.00
_cell.angle_beta   90.00
_cell.angle_gamma   90.00
#
_symmetry.space_group_name_H-M   'P 1'
#
loop_
_entity.id
_entity.type
_entity.pdbx_description
1 polymer ?
#
loop_
_entity_poly.entity_id
_entity_poly.type
_entity_poly.pdbx_seq_one_letter_code
_entity_poly.pdbx_strand_id
1 'polypeptide(L)'
;MYGNFGYNWLKNGRILNPSAEPEMVEDLFPAGSRILIQSARASATYTCIITSTAGATRKDSFVTVMLSKGSTPTCPAEKYMEVNWSVTAANSEDVEFCPKGYTGEVRRHCNLKKVSEAMWGEPDYSQCLSREFLTIK
;
A
#
# COMPACT_ATOMS: atom_id res chain seq x y z
N MET A 1 -1.19 29.18 -5.11
CA MET A 1 -0.69 29.03 -3.73
C MET A 1 -0.76 27.56 -3.39
N TYR A 2 0.36 26.92 -3.05
CA TYR A 2 0.33 25.55 -2.54
C TYR A 2 -0.23 25.59 -1.11
N GLY A 3 -1.20 24.73 -0.80
CA GLY A 3 -1.78 24.65 0.54
C GLY A 3 -0.70 24.32 1.57
N ASN A 4 -0.82 24.86 2.78
CA ASN A 4 0.07 24.49 3.88
C ASN A 4 -0.33 23.10 4.38
N PHE A 5 0.41 22.08 3.96
CA PHE A 5 0.18 20.68 4.35
C PHE A 5 1.24 20.22 5.34
N GLY A 6 0.80 19.63 6.45
CA GLY A 6 1.68 18.96 7.42
C GLY A 6 1.58 17.44 7.28
N TYR A 7 2.71 16.74 7.35
CA TYR A 7 2.80 15.29 7.20
C TYR A 7 3.32 14.64 8.48
N ASN A 8 2.69 13.54 8.89
CA ASN A 8 3.16 12.71 10.01
C ASN A 8 3.09 11.24 9.62
N TRP A 9 4.04 10.44 10.10
CA TRP A 9 4.07 9.00 9.83
C TRP A 9 3.84 8.19 11.10
N LEU A 10 2.99 7.17 10.99
CA LEU A 10 2.82 6.14 11.99
C LEU A 10 3.42 4.82 11.53
N LYS A 11 3.92 4.03 12.47
CA LYS A 11 4.25 2.61 12.31
C LYS A 11 3.45 1.81 13.32
N ASN A 12 2.63 0.89 12.83
CA ASN A 12 1.71 0.09 13.65
C ASN A 12 0.86 0.96 14.60
N GLY A 13 0.36 2.09 14.09
CA GLY A 13 -0.50 3.03 14.82
C GLY A 13 0.22 3.96 15.80
N ARG A 14 1.55 3.87 15.95
CA ARG A 14 2.35 4.75 16.83
C ARG A 14 3.16 5.74 16.00
N ILE A 15 3.35 6.95 16.52
CA ILE A 15 4.17 7.97 15.84
C ILE A 15 5.57 7.40 15.64
N LEU A 16 6.02 7.39 14.39
CA LEU A 16 7.35 6.95 14.03
C LEU A 16 8.37 7.94 14.63
N ASN A 17 9.42 7.42 15.25
CA ASN A 17 10.51 8.24 15.79
C ASN A 17 11.80 8.02 14.98
N PRO A 18 12.11 8.85 13.97
CA PRO A 18 13.30 8.69 13.14
C PRO A 18 14.63 8.78 13.90
N SER A 19 14.65 9.30 15.14
CA SER A 19 15.85 9.32 15.97
C SER A 19 16.12 8.01 16.71
N ALA A 20 15.12 7.14 16.83
CA ALA A 20 15.21 5.86 17.55
C ALA A 20 14.96 4.63 16.65
N GLU A 21 14.40 4.84 15.47
CA GLU A 21 14.00 3.80 14.52
C GLU A 21 14.78 3.93 13.19
N PRO A 22 15.00 2.82 12.45
CA PRO A 22 15.80 2.82 11.23
C PRO A 22 15.11 3.43 10.02
N GLU A 23 13.80 3.66 10.07
CA GLU A 23 13.05 4.31 9.00
C GLU A 23 13.37 5.80 8.90
N MET A 24 13.61 6.27 7.67
CA MET A 24 13.89 7.67 7.39
C MET A 24 12.66 8.35 6.79
N VAL A 25 12.32 9.52 7.29
CA VAL A 25 11.24 10.35 6.74
C VAL A 25 11.85 11.53 6.01
N GLU A 26 11.41 11.72 4.77
CA GLU A 26 11.80 12.84 3.93
C GLU A 26 10.58 13.71 3.65
N ASP A 27 10.77 15.02 3.78
CA ASP A 27 9.81 16.02 3.33
C ASP A 27 10.12 16.36 1.87
N LEU A 28 9.13 16.15 1.00
CA LEU A 28 9.24 16.36 -0.44
C LEU A 28 8.52 17.65 -0.86
N PHE A 29 8.56 18.71 -0.04
CA PHE A 29 7.88 19.97 -0.29
C PHE A 29 8.04 20.46 -1.76
N PRO A 30 6.93 20.84 -2.44
CA PRO A 30 5.53 20.86 -2.00
C PRO A 30 4.76 19.55 -2.29
N ALA A 31 5.43 18.52 -2.81
CA ALA A 31 4.82 17.33 -3.41
C ALA A 31 4.30 16.30 -2.40
N GLY A 32 4.81 16.27 -1.16
CA GLY A 32 4.36 15.32 -0.15
C GLY A 32 5.41 15.00 0.91
N SER A 33 5.28 13.82 1.50
CA SER A 33 6.31 13.20 2.34
C SER A 33 6.53 11.76 1.91
N ARG A 34 7.75 11.25 2.09
CA ARG A 34 8.15 9.89 1.76
C ARG A 34 8.81 9.23 2.96
N ILE A 35 8.53 7.95 3.17
CA ILE A 35 9.26 7.11 4.13
C ILE A 35 10.18 6.14 3.37
N LEU A 36 11.42 6.01 3.81
CA LEU A 36 12.39 5.05 3.30
C LEU A 36 12.63 3.97 4.35
N ILE A 37 12.45 2.73 3.93
CA ILE A 37 12.67 1.53 4.76
C ILE A 37 13.89 0.82 4.20
N GLN A 38 15.06 1.00 4.84
CA GLN A 38 16.31 0.40 4.37
C GLN A 38 16.33 -1.13 4.53
N SER A 39 15.75 -1.64 5.62
CA SER A 39 15.68 -3.08 5.89
C SER A 39 14.44 -3.39 6.71
N ALA A 40 13.45 -4.02 6.07
CA ALA A 40 12.26 -4.52 6.76
C ALA A 40 12.57 -5.87 7.41
N ARG A 41 12.60 -5.89 8.76
CA ARG A 41 12.83 -7.12 9.54
C ARG A 41 11.55 -7.80 10.00
N ALA A 42 10.45 -7.06 10.02
CA ALA A 42 9.13 -7.53 10.40
C ALA A 42 8.07 -6.82 9.57
N SER A 43 6.92 -7.48 9.38
CA SER A 43 5.77 -6.85 8.75
C SER A 43 5.29 -5.66 9.58
N ALA A 44 4.86 -4.60 8.91
CA ALA A 44 4.38 -3.40 9.56
C ALA A 44 3.36 -2.66 8.68
N THR A 45 2.47 -1.93 9.33
CA THR A 45 1.59 -0.96 8.66
C THR A 45 2.16 0.43 8.86
N TYR A 46 2.42 1.13 7.77
CA TYR A 46 2.84 2.53 7.79
C TYR A 46 1.67 3.41 7.37
N THR A 47 1.37 4.44 8.16
CA THR A 47 0.26 5.36 7.87
C THR A 47 0.80 6.76 7.70
N CYS A 48 0.56 7.37 6.53
CA CYS A 48 0.77 8.79 6.33
C CYS A 48 -0.47 9.55 6.76
N ILE A 49 -0.31 10.51 7.68
CA ILE A 49 -1.34 11.46 8.08
C ILE A 49 -1.01 12.80 7.44
N ILE A 50 -1.92 13.27 6.60
CA ILE A 50 -1.83 14.56 5.91
C ILE A 50 -2.78 15.52 6.59
N THR A 51 -2.30 16.69 7.00
CA THR A 51 -3.06 17.71 7.72
C THR A 51 -3.05 19.01 6.94
N SER A 52 -4.17 19.73 6.96
CA SER A 52 -4.33 21.05 6.34
C SER A 52 -5.31 21.88 7.17
N THR A 53 -5.55 23.13 6.76
CA THR A 53 -6.60 23.96 7.36
C THR A 53 -8.01 23.37 7.21
N ALA A 54 -8.24 22.50 6.21
CA ALA A 54 -9.51 21.84 5.99
C ALA A 54 -9.70 20.56 6.85
N GLY A 55 -8.67 20.11 7.56
CA GLY A 55 -8.70 18.88 8.35
C GLY A 55 -7.57 17.91 8.02
N ALA A 56 -7.75 16.65 8.41
CA ALA A 56 -6.75 15.60 8.27
C ALA A 56 -7.28 14.40 7.48
N THR A 57 -6.43 13.81 6.63
CA THR A 57 -6.68 12.54 5.94
C THR A 57 -5.54 11.55 6.20
N ARG A 58 -5.78 10.27 5.92
CA ARG A 58 -4.83 9.19 6.19
C ARG A 58 -4.73 8.23 5.00
N LYS A 59 -3.53 7.68 4.78
CA LYS A 59 -3.30 6.61 3.80
C LYS A 59 -2.37 5.57 4.40
N ASP A 60 -2.77 4.31 4.32
CA ASP A 60 -2.01 3.17 4.81
C ASP A 60 -1.18 2.51 3.71
N SER A 61 -0.05 1.95 4.09
CA SER A 61 0.84 1.13 3.27
C SER A 61 1.30 -0.07 4.08
N PHE A 62 1.04 -1.27 3.55
CA PHE A 62 1.33 -2.52 4.23
C PHE A 62 2.65 -3.10 3.70
N VAL A 63 3.59 -3.36 4.61
CA VAL A 63 4.82 -4.08 4.29
C VAL A 63 4.74 -5.45 4.92
N THR A 64 4.80 -6.50 4.10
CA THR A 64 4.75 -7.89 4.56
C THR A 64 6.11 -8.54 4.37
N VAL A 65 6.75 -8.96 5.46
CA VAL A 65 8.01 -9.70 5.43
C VAL A 65 7.70 -11.20 5.42
N MET A 66 8.08 -11.87 4.34
CA MET A 66 7.95 -13.31 4.20
C MET A 66 9.12 -14.03 4.88
N LEU A 67 8.84 -15.13 5.58
CA LEU A 67 9.89 -16.03 6.07
C LEU A 67 10.58 -16.73 4.88
N SER A 68 11.70 -17.40 5.15
CA SER A 68 12.45 -18.15 4.14
C SER A 68 11.55 -19.10 3.31
N LYS A 69 11.95 -19.34 2.06
CA LYS A 69 11.17 -20.04 1.03
C LYS A 69 10.50 -21.31 1.60
N GLY A 70 9.17 -21.35 1.51
CA GLY A 70 8.34 -22.51 1.85
C GLY A 70 7.64 -22.48 3.21
N SER A 71 7.99 -21.54 4.11
CA SER A 71 7.34 -21.45 5.43
C SER A 71 6.10 -20.54 5.45
N THR A 72 6.02 -19.59 4.52
CA THR A 72 4.87 -18.68 4.38
C THR A 72 4.04 -19.15 3.18
N PRO A 73 2.76 -19.54 3.35
CA PRO A 73 1.88 -19.79 2.21
C PRO A 73 1.72 -18.50 1.40
N THR A 74 1.87 -18.58 0.08
CA THR A 74 1.79 -17.42 -0.81
C THR A 74 0.87 -17.69 -2.00
N CYS A 75 0.19 -16.66 -2.46
CA CYS A 75 -0.40 -16.67 -3.79
C CYS A 75 0.70 -16.41 -4.83
N PRO A 76 0.73 -17.18 -5.94
CA PRO A 76 1.78 -17.05 -6.94
C PRO A 76 1.61 -15.76 -7.76
N ALA A 77 2.72 -15.27 -8.31
CA ALA A 77 2.66 -14.20 -9.29
C ALA A 77 1.94 -14.70 -10.56
N GLU A 78 0.98 -13.92 -11.05
CA GLU A 78 0.20 -14.24 -12.23
C GLU A 78 -0.32 -13.00 -12.95
N LYS A 79 -0.61 -13.12 -14.24
CA LYS A 79 -1.37 -12.09 -14.96
C LYS A 79 -2.85 -12.47 -14.98
N TYR A 80 -3.69 -11.64 -14.38
CA TYR A 80 -5.15 -11.85 -14.34
C TYR A 80 -5.88 -10.52 -14.52
N MET A 81 -6.88 -10.49 -15.41
CA MET A 81 -7.66 -9.29 -15.76
C MET A 81 -6.79 -8.06 -16.10
N GLU A 82 -5.78 -8.26 -16.96
CA GLU A 82 -4.84 -7.21 -17.41
C GLU A 82 -3.95 -6.58 -16.33
N VAL A 83 -3.87 -7.19 -15.15
CA VAL A 83 -2.97 -6.78 -14.06
C VAL A 83 -1.94 -7.88 -13.82
N ASN A 84 -0.67 -7.51 -13.62
CA ASN A 84 0.39 -8.43 -13.24
C ASN A 84 0.48 -8.46 -11.72
N TRP A 85 -0.06 -9.50 -11.09
CA TRP A 85 -0.03 -9.70 -9.66
C TRP A 85 1.32 -10.28 -9.24
N SER A 86 1.89 -9.72 -8.18
CA SER A 86 3.15 -10.13 -7.57
C SER A 86 2.95 -11.31 -6.61
N VAL A 87 4.04 -11.97 -6.21
CA VAL A 87 3.96 -13.01 -5.17
C VAL A 87 3.55 -12.36 -3.85
N THR A 88 2.47 -12.86 -3.25
CA THR A 88 1.84 -12.21 -2.09
C THR A 88 1.58 -13.21 -0.99
N ALA A 89 1.89 -12.84 0.25
CA ALA A 89 1.70 -13.70 1.41
C ALA A 89 0.21 -13.93 1.71
N ALA A 90 -0.11 -15.08 2.29
CA ALA A 90 -1.47 -15.37 2.72
C ALA A 90 -1.96 -14.37 3.77
N ASN A 91 -3.24 -14.02 3.69
CA ASN A 91 -3.94 -13.00 4.47
C ASN A 91 -3.39 -11.57 4.30
N SER A 92 -2.62 -11.31 3.23
CA SER A 92 -2.27 -9.95 2.80
C SER A 92 -2.90 -9.63 1.44
N GLU A 93 -2.68 -8.41 0.98
CA GLU A 93 -3.14 -7.95 -0.33
C GLU A 93 -1.97 -7.51 -1.20
N ASP A 94 -2.20 -7.57 -2.50
CA ASP A 94 -1.35 -6.95 -3.50
C ASP A 94 -2.09 -5.74 -4.07
N VAL A 95 -1.33 -4.67 -4.31
CA VAL A 95 -1.86 -3.38 -4.74
C VAL A 95 -1.06 -2.95 -5.96
N GLU A 96 -1.74 -2.90 -7.10
CA GLU A 96 -1.14 -2.56 -8.38
C GLU A 96 -1.82 -1.32 -8.96
N PHE A 97 -1.21 -0.70 -9.96
CA PHE A 97 -1.86 0.37 -10.70
C PHE A 97 -3.03 -0.19 -11.52
N CYS A 98 -4.08 0.63 -11.67
CA CYS A 98 -5.19 0.27 -12.54
C CYS A 98 -4.71 0.02 -13.99
N PRO A 99 -5.37 -0.88 -14.74
CA PRO A 99 -5.07 -1.14 -16.14
C PRO A 99 -5.16 0.10 -17.03
N LYS A 100 -4.60 -0.03 -18.24
CA LYS A 100 -4.59 1.05 -19.24
C LYS A 100 -6.00 1.62 -19.47
N GLY A 101 -6.11 2.95 -19.40
CA GLY A 101 -7.37 3.68 -19.58
C GLY A 101 -8.03 4.11 -18.27
N TYR A 102 -7.60 3.55 -17.15
CA TYR A 102 -8.09 3.87 -15.82
C TYR A 102 -7.01 4.58 -14.99
N THR A 103 -7.42 5.22 -13.89
CA THR A 103 -6.54 5.85 -12.90
C THR A 103 -6.95 5.38 -11.52
N GLY A 104 -5.97 5.18 -10.65
CA GLY A 104 -6.16 4.66 -9.29
C GLY A 104 -5.31 3.43 -9.02
N GLU A 105 -5.74 2.66 -8.04
CA GLU A 105 -5.11 1.41 -7.61
C GLU A 105 -6.13 0.28 -7.70
N VAL A 106 -5.68 -0.92 -8.04
CA VAL A 106 -6.49 -2.15 -7.98
C VAL A 106 -5.91 -3.03 -6.87
N ARG A 107 -6.77 -3.66 -6.08
CA ARG A 107 -6.35 -4.48 -4.93
C ARG A 107 -6.77 -5.92 -5.13
N ARG A 108 -5.96 -6.86 -4.67
CA ARG A 108 -6.36 -8.28 -4.67
C ARG A 108 -5.90 -8.95 -3.40
N HIS A 109 -6.82 -9.66 -2.74
CA HIS A 109 -6.54 -10.34 -1.49
C HIS A 109 -6.05 -11.77 -1.73
N CYS A 110 -4.96 -12.14 -1.04
CA CYS A 110 -4.46 -13.51 -1.01
C CYS A 110 -5.03 -14.23 0.21
N ASN A 111 -5.98 -15.15 0.00
CA ASN A 111 -6.72 -15.79 1.09
C ASN A 111 -6.04 -17.09 1.52
N LEU A 112 -5.85 -17.30 2.83
CA LEU A 112 -5.48 -18.62 3.36
C LEU A 112 -6.73 -19.52 3.39
N LYS A 113 -6.78 -20.55 2.52
CA LYS A 113 -7.92 -21.49 2.48
C LYS A 113 -7.72 -22.68 3.40
N LYS A 114 -6.49 -23.18 3.52
CA LYS A 114 -6.08 -24.23 4.46
C LYS A 114 -4.73 -23.86 5.07
N VAL A 115 -4.27 -24.61 6.08
CA VAL A 115 -3.04 -24.34 6.85
C VAL A 115 -1.82 -24.01 5.96
N SER A 116 -1.70 -24.62 4.78
CA SER A 116 -0.59 -24.41 3.85
C SER A 116 -1.01 -24.00 2.43
N GLU A 117 -2.28 -23.65 2.22
CA GLU A 117 -2.83 -23.40 0.87
C GLU A 117 -3.40 -21.99 0.79
N ALA A 118 -2.74 -21.15 -0.01
CA ALA A 118 -3.14 -19.78 -0.27
C ALA A 118 -3.69 -19.65 -1.69
N MET A 119 -4.77 -18.90 -1.84
CA MET A 119 -5.44 -18.70 -3.13
C MET A 119 -5.86 -17.25 -3.29
N TRP A 120 -5.69 -16.75 -4.51
CA TRP A 120 -6.19 -15.43 -4.87
C TRP A 120 -7.71 -15.34 -4.77
N GLY A 121 -8.20 -14.21 -4.27
CA GLY A 121 -9.58 -13.78 -4.45
C GLY A 121 -9.80 -13.05 -5.77
N GLU A 122 -11.02 -12.57 -5.98
CA GLU A 122 -11.35 -11.66 -7.06
C GLU A 122 -10.67 -10.29 -6.84
N PRO A 123 -10.11 -9.65 -7.88
CA PRO A 123 -9.58 -8.30 -7.75
C PRO A 123 -10.68 -7.25 -7.55
N ASP A 124 -10.40 -6.27 -6.70
CA ASP A 124 -11.24 -5.11 -6.43
C ASP A 124 -10.79 -3.91 -7.29
N TYR A 125 -11.62 -3.57 -8.28
CA TYR A 125 -11.45 -2.42 -9.18
C TYR A 125 -12.25 -1.19 -8.73
N SER A 126 -12.83 -1.16 -7.52
CA SER A 126 -13.66 -0.06 -7.03
C SER A 126 -12.96 1.30 -7.01
N GLN A 127 -11.62 1.32 -6.98
CA GLN A 127 -10.78 2.52 -7.02
C GLN A 127 -10.24 2.84 -8.43
N CYS A 128 -10.63 2.07 -9.44
CA CYS A 128 -10.25 2.31 -10.84
C CYS A 128 -11.29 3.13 -11.56
N LEU A 129 -10.96 4.39 -11.85
CA LEU A 129 -11.86 5.31 -12.54
C LEU A 129 -11.38 5.57 -13.97
N SER A 130 -12.30 5.54 -14.92
CA SER A 130 -11.99 5.92 -16.31
C SER A 130 -11.74 7.43 -16.38
N ARG A 131 -10.95 7.86 -17.36
CA ARG A 131 -10.65 9.28 -17.54
C ARG A 131 -11.91 10.10 -17.83
N GLU A 132 -12.84 9.53 -18.56
CA GLU A 132 -14.13 10.14 -18.90
C GLU A 132 -14.94 10.40 -17.63
N PHE A 133 -14.99 9.43 -16.70
CA PHE A 133 -15.71 9.58 -15.45
C PHE A 133 -15.12 10.69 -14.56
N LEU A 134 -13.79 10.86 -14.56
CA LEU A 134 -13.12 11.95 -13.84
C LEU A 134 -13.45 13.35 -14.38
N THR A 135 -13.93 13.44 -15.63
CA THR A 135 -14.28 14.72 -16.28
C THR A 135 -15.73 15.14 -16.09
N ILE A 136 -16.59 14.25 -15.59
CA ILE A 136 -17.98 14.57 -15.28
C ILE A 136 -18.00 15.27 -13.93
N LYS A 137 -18.00 16.62 -13.96
CA LYS A 137 -18.26 17.47 -12.80
C LYS A 137 -19.74 17.72 -12.61
#